data_AF-A0A3A4ANC2-F1
#
_entry.id   AF-A0A3A4ANC2-F1
#
_cell.length_a   1.000
_cell.length_b   1.000
_cell.length_c   1.000
_cell.angle_alpha   90.00
_cell.angle_beta   90.00
_cell.angle_gamma   90.00
#
_symmetry.space_group_name_H-M   'P 1'
#
loop_
_entity.id
_entity.type
_entity.pdbx_description
1 polymer ?
#
loop_
_entity_poly.entity_id
_entity_poly.type
_entity_poly.pdbx_seq_one_letter_code
_entity_poly.pdbx_strand_id
1 'polypeptide(L)'
;MPHVTPARRRTLAALAATATIALSTPPAWADAVPGAGPSAPATPADGPAAPPAPPGAGLAVPGAGPAAPPPLAREGGVITPPLPVHKLPRQVGEACEIWRSMRWPEAGRRGKDHRVRDGEVIRGGGRYRNIGGVLPRGGRYVEYDVNPRHPGDRRDAERLVRDAVKKHVWYTSDHYRNFRQISSGCP
;
A
#
# COMPACT_ATOMS: atom_id res chain seq x y z
N MET A 1 56.05 34.52 -22.24
CA MET A 1 54.99 35.49 -21.94
C MET A 1 53.64 34.76 -21.99
N PRO A 2 52.99 34.44 -20.86
CA PRO A 2 51.71 33.77 -20.87
C PRO A 2 50.56 34.77 -21.07
N HIS A 3 49.70 34.50 -22.06
CA HIS A 3 48.48 35.27 -22.33
C HIS A 3 47.40 34.93 -21.29
N VAL A 4 46.90 35.95 -20.59
CA VAL A 4 45.78 35.87 -19.65
C VAL A 4 44.49 36.18 -20.41
N THR A 5 43.55 35.24 -20.42
CA THR A 5 42.19 35.43 -20.97
C THR A 5 41.27 36.05 -19.91
N PRO A 6 40.47 37.09 -20.21
CA PRO A 6 39.59 37.69 -19.22
C PRO A 6 38.28 36.90 -19.02
N ALA A 7 37.94 36.65 -17.75
CA ALA A 7 36.66 36.06 -17.34
C ALA A 7 35.51 37.07 -17.48
N ARG A 8 34.47 36.70 -18.25
CA ARG A 8 33.23 37.48 -18.37
C ARG A 8 32.38 37.30 -17.11
N ARG A 9 32.15 38.40 -16.39
CA ARG A 9 31.18 38.48 -15.28
C ARG A 9 29.76 38.45 -15.87
N ARG A 10 28.94 37.49 -15.42
CA ARG A 10 27.49 37.45 -15.69
C ARG A 10 26.77 38.09 -14.53
N THR A 11 26.16 39.25 -14.77
CA THR A 11 25.24 39.91 -13.85
C THR A 11 23.89 39.21 -13.93
N LEU A 12 23.41 38.64 -12.82
CA LEU A 12 22.04 38.13 -12.70
C LEU A 12 21.17 39.25 -12.13
N ALA A 13 20.21 39.72 -12.92
CA ALA A 13 19.13 40.58 -12.44
C ALA A 13 18.07 39.70 -11.75
N ALA A 14 17.74 40.02 -10.50
CA ALA A 14 16.64 39.40 -9.77
C ALA A 14 15.32 40.05 -10.18
N LEU A 15 14.43 39.29 -10.80
CA LEU A 15 13.02 39.66 -11.00
C LEU A 15 12.23 39.21 -9.77
N ALA A 16 11.71 40.18 -9.01
CA ALA A 16 10.76 39.95 -7.94
C ALA A 16 9.36 39.72 -8.55
N ALA A 17 8.77 38.56 -8.27
CA ALA A 17 7.39 38.25 -8.62
C ALA A 17 6.48 38.51 -7.40
N THR A 18 5.61 39.50 -7.51
CA THR A 18 4.52 39.76 -6.58
C THR A 18 3.36 38.79 -6.86
N ALA A 19 3.04 37.94 -5.88
CA ALA A 19 1.88 37.05 -5.93
C ALA A 19 0.64 37.76 -5.38
N THR A 20 -0.38 37.93 -6.21
CA THR A 20 -1.72 38.40 -5.78
C THR A 20 -2.53 37.18 -5.34
N ILE A 21 -2.96 37.16 -4.07
CA ILE A 21 -3.86 36.13 -3.54
C ILE A 21 -5.30 36.56 -3.84
N ALA A 22 -5.98 35.84 -4.74
CA ALA A 22 -7.42 35.95 -4.92
C ALA A 22 -8.12 35.10 -3.85
N LEU A 23 -8.91 35.74 -2.97
CA LEU A 23 -9.85 35.03 -2.10
C LEU A 23 -10.99 34.48 -2.96
N SER A 24 -11.07 33.16 -3.08
CA SER A 24 -12.20 32.48 -3.72
C SER A 24 -13.30 32.26 -2.69
N THR A 25 -14.42 32.95 -2.86
CA THR A 25 -15.66 32.70 -2.12
C THR A 25 -16.26 31.35 -2.55
N PRO A 26 -16.69 30.47 -1.63
CA PRO A 26 -17.41 29.26 -2.00
C PRO A 26 -18.85 29.58 -2.47
N PRO A 27 -19.41 28.80 -3.43
CA PRO A 27 -20.78 28.99 -3.89
C PRO A 27 -21.81 28.52 -2.87
N ALA A 28 -22.90 29.28 -2.77
CA ALA A 28 -24.07 29.04 -1.92
C ALA A 28 -24.98 27.95 -2.50
N TRP A 29 -24.66 26.68 -2.21
CA TRP A 29 -25.63 25.57 -2.36
C TRP A 29 -25.49 24.49 -1.29
N ALA A 30 -24.72 24.73 -0.21
CA ALA A 30 -24.64 23.81 0.91
C ALA A 30 -25.81 24.03 1.89
N ASP A 31 -27.03 23.78 1.42
CA ASP A 31 -28.21 23.60 2.27
C ASP A 31 -28.88 22.25 1.96
N ALA A 32 -29.36 21.64 3.05
CA ALA A 32 -30.24 20.47 3.14
C ALA A 32 -29.63 19.05 3.07
N VAL A 33 -29.36 18.49 4.25
CA VAL A 33 -29.68 17.08 4.53
C VAL A 33 -30.72 17.06 5.65
N PRO A 34 -31.97 16.63 5.40
CA PRO A 34 -32.94 16.36 6.45
C PRO A 34 -32.78 14.93 6.99
N GLY A 35 -33.02 14.75 8.30
CA GLY A 35 -33.41 13.45 8.86
C GLY A 35 -32.51 12.88 9.94
N ALA A 36 -32.47 13.53 11.11
CA ALA A 36 -32.16 12.86 12.37
C ALA A 36 -33.43 12.18 12.89
N GLY A 37 -33.52 10.85 12.78
CA GLY A 37 -34.52 10.04 13.47
C GLY A 37 -33.95 9.50 14.79
N PRO A 38 -34.71 9.51 15.90
CA PRO A 38 -34.22 9.07 17.20
C PRO A 38 -34.22 7.54 17.40
N SER A 39 -33.42 7.17 18.40
CA SER A 39 -33.03 5.88 18.94
C SER A 39 -34.09 4.77 19.09
N ALA A 40 -33.57 3.54 19.10
CA ALA A 40 -34.20 2.26 19.44
C ALA A 40 -34.88 2.22 20.81
N PRO A 41 -35.66 1.15 21.07
CA PRO A 41 -35.13 0.18 22.04
C PRO A 41 -35.19 -1.29 21.59
N ALA A 42 -34.31 -2.07 22.21
CA ALA A 42 -34.14 -3.51 22.07
C ALA A 42 -35.28 -4.32 22.71
N THR A 43 -35.50 -5.53 22.20
CA THR A 43 -36.19 -6.62 22.90
C THR A 43 -35.52 -7.96 22.50
N PRO A 44 -35.35 -8.92 23.44
CA PRO A 44 -34.72 -10.22 23.19
C PRO A 44 -35.76 -11.33 22.93
N ALA A 45 -35.25 -12.56 22.70
CA ALA A 45 -35.95 -13.84 22.42
C ALA A 45 -36.12 -14.13 20.92
N ASP A 46 -35.90 -15.33 20.38
CA ASP A 46 -35.77 -16.67 20.95
C ASP A 46 -34.95 -17.50 19.95
N GLY A 47 -33.99 -18.29 20.43
CA GLY A 47 -33.17 -19.16 19.58
C GLY A 47 -33.83 -20.53 19.41
N PRO A 48 -33.90 -21.11 18.19
CA PRO A 48 -34.31 -22.50 18.06
C PRO A 48 -33.21 -23.42 18.60
N ALA A 49 -33.62 -24.28 19.53
CA ALA A 49 -32.85 -25.29 20.21
C ALA A 49 -32.13 -26.25 19.24
N ALA A 50 -30.88 -26.58 19.60
CA ALA A 50 -30.12 -27.65 18.98
C ALA A 50 -30.76 -29.04 19.26
N PRO A 51 -30.70 -29.99 18.31
CA PRO A 51 -31.16 -31.35 18.55
C PRO A 51 -30.22 -32.12 19.51
N PRO A 52 -30.73 -33.10 20.27
CA PRO A 52 -29.94 -33.88 21.21
C PRO A 52 -28.97 -34.85 20.51
N ALA A 53 -27.80 -35.02 21.11
CA ALA A 53 -26.79 -36.00 20.72
C ALA A 53 -27.23 -37.44 21.04
N PRO A 54 -26.84 -38.44 20.23
CA PRO A 54 -27.02 -39.84 20.58
C PRO A 54 -25.95 -40.36 21.57
N PRO A 55 -26.31 -41.26 22.51
CA PRO A 55 -25.34 -41.87 23.41
C PRO A 55 -24.65 -43.11 22.80
N GLY A 56 -23.30 -43.07 22.83
CA GLY A 56 -22.40 -44.15 23.26
C GLY A 56 -22.44 -45.52 22.59
N ALA A 57 -21.37 -45.85 21.86
CA ALA A 57 -20.61 -47.12 21.81
C ALA A 57 -19.71 -47.05 20.56
N GLY A 58 -18.43 -47.42 20.50
CA GLY A 58 -17.54 -48.12 21.41
C GLY A 58 -16.13 -48.09 20.78
N LEU A 59 -15.19 -48.67 21.51
CA LEU A 59 -13.75 -48.72 21.33
C LEU A 59 -13.27 -49.14 19.92
N ALA A 60 -12.26 -48.45 19.37
CA ALA A 60 -11.03 -49.04 18.79
C ALA A 60 -10.08 -47.97 18.19
N VAL A 61 -8.85 -47.93 18.71
CA VAL A 61 -7.62 -47.37 18.11
C VAL A 61 -6.83 -48.61 17.61
N PRO A 62 -5.90 -48.62 16.61
CA PRO A 62 -5.22 -47.53 15.91
C PRO A 62 -5.30 -47.58 14.37
N GLY A 63 -5.15 -46.42 13.76
CA GLY A 63 -4.74 -46.32 12.36
C GLY A 63 -4.02 -45.00 12.19
N ALA A 64 -2.72 -44.98 12.52
CA ALA A 64 -1.83 -43.96 12.02
C ALA A 64 -1.73 -44.14 10.50
N GLY A 65 -2.75 -43.65 9.79
CA GLY A 65 -2.62 -43.34 8.38
C GLY A 65 -1.44 -42.36 8.23
N PRO A 66 -0.66 -42.44 7.14
CA PRO A 66 0.43 -41.52 6.93
C PRO A 66 -0.11 -40.12 7.15
N ALA A 67 0.52 -39.39 8.07
CA ALA A 67 0.18 -38.00 8.34
C ALA A 67 0.02 -37.33 6.98
N ALA A 68 -1.18 -36.79 6.72
CA ALA A 68 -1.36 -35.90 5.60
C ALA A 68 -0.17 -34.94 5.61
N PRO A 69 0.55 -34.77 4.49
CA PRO A 69 1.70 -33.88 4.48
C PRO A 69 1.24 -32.55 5.08
N PRO A 70 2.05 -31.91 5.93
CA PRO A 70 1.71 -30.59 6.44
C PRO A 70 1.27 -29.74 5.24
N PRO A 71 0.18 -28.96 5.32
CA PRO A 71 -0.24 -28.12 4.21
C PRO A 71 0.99 -27.34 3.80
N LEU A 72 1.45 -27.57 2.56
CA LEU A 72 2.69 -27.01 2.02
C LEU A 72 2.77 -25.57 2.49
N ALA A 73 3.79 -25.28 3.32
CA ALA A 73 4.13 -23.92 3.66
C ALA A 73 4.10 -23.16 2.35
N ARG A 74 3.23 -22.15 2.23
CA ARG A 74 3.08 -21.37 1.00
C ARG A 74 4.49 -20.95 0.60
N GLU A 75 5.04 -21.54 -0.47
CA GLU A 75 6.37 -21.24 -0.98
C GLU A 75 6.33 -19.82 -1.55
N GLY A 76 6.44 -18.86 -0.64
CA GLY A 76 6.50 -17.44 -0.90
C GLY A 76 7.84 -16.93 -0.40
N GLY A 77 8.60 -16.29 -1.28
CA GLY A 77 9.98 -15.95 -0.99
C GLY A 77 10.40 -14.59 -1.53
N VAL A 78 11.60 -14.16 -1.11
CA VAL A 78 12.32 -13.11 -1.81
C VAL A 78 13.06 -13.75 -2.97
N ILE A 79 12.64 -13.40 -4.18
CA ILE A 79 13.23 -13.91 -5.39
C ILE A 79 14.49 -13.08 -5.72
N THR A 80 15.62 -13.76 -5.90
CA THR A 80 16.94 -13.17 -6.13
C THR A 80 17.35 -13.27 -7.62
N PRO A 81 18.31 -12.46 -8.11
CA PRO A 81 18.94 -11.30 -7.44
C PRO A 81 18.03 -10.05 -7.42
N PRO A 82 18.32 -9.04 -6.57
CA PRO A 82 17.68 -7.73 -6.65
C PRO A 82 17.81 -7.13 -8.06
N LEU A 83 16.75 -6.51 -8.57
CA LEU A 83 16.73 -5.92 -9.91
C LEU A 83 16.54 -4.40 -9.87
N PRO A 84 17.16 -3.64 -10.77
CA PRO A 84 16.86 -2.21 -10.89
C PRO A 84 15.46 -2.03 -11.46
N VAL A 85 14.77 -0.93 -11.11
CA VAL A 85 13.34 -0.74 -11.44
C VAL A 85 13.04 -0.81 -12.94
N HIS A 86 13.98 -0.40 -13.80
CA HIS A 86 13.83 -0.43 -15.26
C HIS A 86 13.83 -1.85 -15.86
N LYS A 87 14.11 -2.89 -15.06
CA LYS A 87 13.99 -4.30 -15.43
C LYS A 87 12.69 -4.95 -14.93
N LEU A 88 11.89 -4.21 -14.17
CA LEU A 88 10.56 -4.61 -13.73
C LEU A 88 9.50 -4.08 -14.73
N PRO A 89 8.24 -4.54 -14.66
CA PRO A 89 7.17 -3.98 -15.47
C PRO A 89 7.11 -2.46 -15.37
N ARG A 90 6.81 -1.78 -16.48
CA ARG A 90 6.90 -0.31 -16.62
C ARG A 90 6.12 0.43 -15.52
N GLN A 91 4.94 -0.07 -15.15
CA GLN A 91 4.08 0.50 -14.12
C GLN A 91 4.75 0.55 -12.74
N VAL A 92 5.69 -0.35 -12.44
CA VAL A 92 6.42 -0.36 -11.16
C VAL A 92 7.30 0.89 -11.05
N GLY A 93 7.95 1.29 -12.15
CA GLY A 93 8.71 2.53 -12.21
C GLY A 93 7.82 3.77 -12.05
N GLU A 94 6.66 3.78 -12.69
CA GLU A 94 5.69 4.88 -12.57
C GLU A 94 5.15 5.00 -11.14
N ALA A 95 4.85 3.87 -10.50
CA ALA A 95 4.44 3.83 -9.10
C ALA A 95 5.53 4.42 -8.19
N CYS A 96 6.79 4.01 -8.38
CA CYS A 96 7.93 4.56 -7.63
C CYS A 96 8.01 6.09 -7.77
N GLU A 97 7.80 6.63 -8.97
CA GLU A 97 7.78 8.08 -9.21
C GLU A 97 6.60 8.78 -8.53
N ILE A 98 5.40 8.20 -8.63
CA ILE A 98 4.19 8.69 -7.96
C ILE A 98 4.42 8.76 -6.45
N TRP A 99 4.89 7.68 -5.83
CA TRP A 99 5.10 7.64 -4.38
C TRP A 99 6.27 8.50 -3.92
N ARG A 100 7.34 8.58 -4.72
CA ARG A 100 8.46 9.48 -4.47
C ARG A 100 8.01 10.93 -4.47
N SER A 101 7.15 11.34 -5.41
CA SER A 101 6.62 12.71 -5.48
C SER A 101 5.79 13.09 -4.25
N MET A 102 5.12 12.11 -3.63
CA MET A 102 4.39 12.28 -2.37
C MET A 102 5.25 12.05 -1.11
N ARG A 103 6.56 11.80 -1.29
CA ARG A 103 7.52 11.55 -0.20
C ARG A 103 7.19 10.31 0.65
N TRP A 104 6.60 9.27 0.04
CA TRP A 104 6.25 8.01 0.70
C TRP A 104 5.41 8.20 1.98
N PRO A 105 4.16 8.66 1.87
CA PRO A 105 3.33 8.93 3.02
C PRO A 105 3.11 7.68 3.87
N GLU A 106 2.95 7.86 5.18
CA GLU A 106 2.54 6.83 6.14
C GLU A 106 1.17 7.23 6.70
N ALA A 107 0.18 6.36 6.53
CA ALA A 107 -1.22 6.61 6.85
C ALA A 107 -1.77 5.56 7.86
N GLY A 108 -0.90 5.11 8.76
CA GLY A 108 -1.24 4.17 9.83
C GLY A 108 -1.60 2.76 9.32
N ARG A 109 -2.55 2.10 9.99
CA ARG A 109 -2.82 0.67 9.74
C ARG A 109 -3.49 0.39 8.39
N ARG A 110 -4.30 1.30 7.86
CA ARG A 110 -5.21 1.03 6.73
C ARG A 110 -4.77 1.62 5.39
N GLY A 111 -3.79 2.51 5.40
CA GLY A 111 -3.47 3.32 4.23
C GLY A 111 -4.59 4.29 3.86
N LYS A 112 -4.32 5.17 2.89
CA LYS A 112 -5.27 6.15 2.36
C LYS A 112 -5.20 6.19 0.84
N ASP A 113 -6.31 6.53 0.21
CA ASP A 113 -6.36 6.82 -1.22
C ASP A 113 -5.82 8.24 -1.47
N HIS A 114 -4.87 8.35 -2.40
CA HIS A 114 -4.26 9.59 -2.83
C HIS A 114 -4.71 9.90 -4.26
N ARG A 115 -5.18 11.13 -4.50
CA ARG A 115 -5.53 11.56 -5.86
C ARG A 115 -4.26 11.65 -6.71
N VAL A 116 -4.31 11.08 -7.90
CA VAL A 116 -3.29 11.22 -8.93
C VAL A 116 -3.90 11.88 -10.17
N ARG A 117 -3.34 11.66 -11.36
CA ARG A 117 -3.79 12.31 -12.60
C ARG A 117 -5.16 11.76 -13.03
N ASP A 118 -5.84 12.52 -13.88
CA ASP A 118 -7.04 12.08 -14.60
C ASP A 118 -8.20 11.58 -13.71
N GLY A 119 -8.29 12.11 -12.49
CA GLY A 119 -9.33 11.74 -11.53
C GLY A 119 -9.12 10.38 -10.84
N GLU A 120 -8.02 9.70 -11.13
CA GLU A 120 -7.68 8.42 -10.51
C GLU A 120 -7.16 8.60 -9.07
N VAL A 121 -7.19 7.50 -8.33
CA VAL A 121 -6.62 7.36 -7.00
C VAL A 121 -5.66 6.18 -6.93
N ILE A 122 -4.65 6.32 -6.09
CA ILE A 122 -3.69 5.26 -5.76
C ILE A 122 -3.62 5.12 -4.23
N ARG A 123 -3.69 3.89 -3.70
CA ARG A 123 -3.73 3.68 -2.25
C ARG A 123 -2.37 3.32 -1.69
N GLY A 124 -2.00 3.91 -0.56
CA GLY A 124 -0.73 3.58 0.08
C GLY A 124 -0.60 4.10 1.50
N GLY A 125 0.59 3.89 2.06
CA GLY A 125 0.94 4.31 3.42
C GLY A 125 0.41 3.38 4.51
N GLY A 126 -0.17 2.23 4.15
CA GLY A 126 -0.66 1.24 5.11
C GLY A 126 0.50 0.44 5.71
N ARG A 127 0.42 0.08 6.98
CA ARG A 127 1.43 -0.82 7.59
C ARG A 127 1.35 -2.23 7.01
N TYR A 128 2.41 -2.68 6.37
CA TYR A 128 2.60 -4.10 6.04
C TYR A 128 3.18 -4.84 7.25
N ARG A 129 2.49 -5.89 7.69
CA ARG A 129 2.84 -6.59 8.93
C ARG A 129 3.92 -7.66 8.78
N ASN A 130 4.23 -8.08 7.55
CA ASN A 130 5.14 -9.19 7.27
C ASN A 130 4.82 -10.46 8.10
N ILE A 131 3.54 -10.83 8.19
CA ILE A 131 3.08 -11.97 9.03
C ILE A 131 3.71 -13.29 8.57
N GLY A 132 3.85 -13.47 7.25
CA GLY A 132 4.51 -14.65 6.68
C GLY A 132 6.03 -14.65 6.83
N GLY A 133 6.64 -13.58 7.36
CA GLY A 133 8.08 -13.51 7.57
C GLY A 133 8.93 -13.54 6.29
N VAL A 134 8.34 -13.25 5.12
CA VAL A 134 9.02 -13.31 3.82
C VAL A 134 10.09 -12.22 3.71
N LEU A 135 9.79 -11.01 4.20
CA LEU A 135 10.76 -9.91 4.26
C LEU A 135 11.64 -10.02 5.52
N PRO A 136 12.82 -9.38 5.56
CA PRO A 136 13.68 -9.38 6.74
C PRO A 136 12.95 -9.04 8.06
N ARG A 137 13.37 -9.67 9.16
CA ARG A 137 12.79 -9.37 10.48
C ARG A 137 13.22 -7.99 10.96
N GLY A 138 12.39 -7.36 11.79
CA GLY A 138 12.67 -6.06 12.40
C GLY A 138 12.46 -4.84 11.49
N GLY A 139 11.99 -5.00 10.26
CA GLY A 139 11.67 -3.88 9.36
C GLY A 139 10.37 -3.16 9.73
N ARG A 140 10.32 -1.84 9.46
CA ARG A 140 9.07 -1.05 9.51
C ARG A 140 8.48 -0.97 8.10
N TYR A 141 7.66 -1.95 7.74
CA TYR A 141 7.16 -2.05 6.38
C TYR A 141 5.88 -1.27 6.14
N VAL A 142 5.84 -0.56 5.01
CA VAL A 142 4.71 0.22 4.54
C VAL A 142 4.38 -0.22 3.12
N GLU A 143 3.11 -0.43 2.82
CA GLU A 143 2.63 -0.88 1.52
C GLU A 143 2.03 0.25 0.68
N TYR A 144 2.18 0.11 -0.63
CA TYR A 144 1.77 1.06 -1.64
C TYR A 144 1.28 0.31 -2.88
N ASP A 145 0.17 0.76 -3.46
CA ASP A 145 -0.34 0.23 -4.73
C ASP A 145 0.62 0.58 -5.88
N VAL A 146 0.61 -0.27 -6.91
CA VAL A 146 1.37 -0.03 -8.15
C VAL A 146 0.52 0.74 -9.16
N ASN A 147 -0.72 0.30 -9.38
CA ASN A 147 -1.58 0.87 -10.41
C ASN A 147 -2.61 1.85 -9.81
N PRO A 148 -2.67 3.10 -10.30
CA PRO A 148 -3.85 3.95 -10.12
C PRO A 148 -5.13 3.29 -10.62
N ARG A 149 -6.26 3.75 -10.09
CA ARG A 149 -7.60 3.26 -10.44
C ARG A 149 -8.63 4.36 -10.28
N HIS A 150 -9.83 4.21 -10.84
CA HIS A 150 -10.91 5.11 -10.49
C HIS A 150 -11.34 4.95 -9.03
N PRO A 151 -11.84 6.03 -8.39
CA PRO A 151 -12.43 5.94 -7.06
C PRO A 151 -13.56 4.90 -7.02
N GLY A 152 -13.58 4.05 -5.98
CA GLY A 152 -14.53 2.94 -5.85
C GLY A 152 -14.09 1.62 -6.47
N ASP A 153 -13.16 1.63 -7.45
CA ASP A 153 -12.69 0.40 -8.08
C ASP A 153 -11.88 -0.48 -7.10
N ARG A 154 -11.87 -1.79 -7.37
CA ARG A 154 -11.06 -2.73 -6.60
C ARG A 154 -9.58 -2.53 -6.90
N ARG A 155 -8.75 -2.71 -5.87
CA ARG A 155 -7.29 -2.78 -6.02
C ARG A 155 -6.91 -4.12 -6.64
N ASP A 156 -5.86 -4.13 -7.45
CA ASP A 156 -5.26 -5.34 -8.02
C ASP A 156 -4.41 -6.10 -6.97
N ALA A 157 -3.57 -7.04 -7.43
CA ALA A 157 -2.63 -7.79 -6.60
C ALA A 157 -1.25 -7.14 -6.42
N GLU A 158 -0.90 -6.14 -7.22
CA GLU A 158 0.45 -5.61 -7.33
C GLU A 158 0.76 -4.59 -6.22
N ARG A 159 1.89 -4.77 -5.53
CA ARG A 159 2.26 -3.87 -4.42
C ARG A 159 3.74 -3.57 -4.41
N LEU A 160 4.06 -2.36 -4.00
CA LEU A 160 5.35 -2.01 -3.42
C LEU A 160 5.26 -2.13 -1.91
N VAL A 161 6.29 -2.71 -1.29
CA VAL A 161 6.49 -2.69 0.15
C VAL A 161 7.84 -2.04 0.42
N ARG A 162 7.87 -1.02 1.27
CA ARG A 162 9.07 -0.26 1.60
C ARG A 162 9.39 -0.38 3.08
N ASP A 163 10.65 -0.62 3.41
CA ASP A 163 11.14 -0.43 4.77
C ASP A 163 11.29 1.08 5.01
N ALA A 164 10.46 1.65 5.89
CA ALA A 164 10.43 3.07 6.12
C ALA A 164 11.64 3.59 6.93
N VAL A 165 12.50 2.72 7.46
CA VAL A 165 13.81 3.08 8.05
C VAL A 165 14.93 2.88 7.02
N LYS A 166 15.11 1.65 6.53
CA LYS A 166 16.23 1.26 5.65
C LYS A 166 16.05 1.69 4.20
N LYS A 167 14.84 2.11 3.83
CA LYS A 167 14.43 2.55 2.49
C LYS A 167 14.57 1.51 1.39
N HIS A 168 14.82 0.25 1.72
CA HIS A 168 14.69 -0.86 0.78
C HIS A 168 13.25 -0.99 0.30
N VAL A 169 13.07 -1.24 -0.99
CA VAL A 169 11.76 -1.44 -1.62
C VAL A 169 11.71 -2.83 -2.23
N TRP A 170 10.57 -3.50 -2.07
CA TRP A 170 10.25 -4.77 -2.69
C TRP A 170 8.97 -4.64 -3.50
N TYR A 171 8.94 -5.33 -4.63
CA TYR A 171 7.76 -5.46 -5.48
C TYR A 171 7.19 -6.87 -5.39
N THR A 172 5.87 -6.97 -5.35
CA THR A 172 5.12 -8.23 -5.47
C THR A 172 4.06 -8.06 -6.55
N SER A 173 3.95 -9.04 -7.45
CA SER A 173 2.90 -9.11 -8.47
C SER A 173 1.73 -10.03 -8.07
N ASP A 174 1.86 -10.73 -6.94
CA ASP A 174 1.05 -11.89 -6.58
C ASP A 174 0.44 -11.77 -5.18
N HIS A 175 0.19 -10.52 -4.76
CA HIS A 175 -0.44 -10.20 -3.48
C HIS A 175 0.33 -10.78 -2.29
N TYR A 176 1.60 -10.38 -2.17
CA TYR A 176 2.52 -10.67 -1.07
C TYR A 176 2.99 -12.12 -0.95
N ARG A 177 2.81 -12.95 -1.97
CA ARG A 177 3.36 -14.31 -1.95
C ARG A 177 4.85 -14.28 -2.24
N ASN A 178 5.25 -13.64 -3.33
CA ASN A 178 6.65 -13.50 -3.72
C ASN A 178 7.05 -12.04 -3.86
N PHE A 179 8.31 -11.76 -3.52
CA PHE A 179 8.87 -10.42 -3.54
C PHE A 179 10.16 -10.36 -4.34
N ARG A 180 10.32 -9.33 -5.17
CA ARG A 180 11.62 -8.97 -5.73
C ARG A 180 12.11 -7.68 -5.09
N GLN A 181 13.31 -7.69 -4.53
CA GLN A 181 13.92 -6.44 -4.06
C GLN A 181 14.29 -5.56 -5.26
N ILE A 182 13.97 -4.27 -5.16
CA ILE A 182 14.38 -3.25 -6.13
C ILE A 182 15.74 -2.71 -5.71
N SER A 183 16.76 -2.89 -6.54
CA SER A 183 18.14 -2.50 -6.20
C SER A 183 18.44 -1.01 -6.46
N SER A 184 17.77 -0.39 -7.43
CA SER A 184 17.94 1.03 -7.77
C SER A 184 16.75 1.59 -8.54
N GLY A 185 16.63 2.91 -8.58
CA GLY A 185 15.57 3.64 -9.31
C GLY A 185 14.23 3.75 -8.57
N CYS A 186 14.14 3.27 -7.33
CA CYS A 186 12.96 3.41 -6.46
C CYS A 186 13.40 3.72 -5.02
N PRO A 187 13.70 5.00 -4.71
CA PRO A 187 14.23 5.43 -3.40
C PRO A 187 13.15 5.61 -2.33
#